data_AF-A0A2A2BAG7-F1
#
_entry.id   AF-A0A2A2BAG7-F1
#
_cell.length_a   1.000
_cell.length_b   1.000
_cell.length_c   1.000
_cell.angle_alpha   90.00
_cell.angle_beta   90.00
_cell.angle_gamma   90.00
#
_symmetry.space_group_name_H-M   'P 1'
#
loop_
_entity.id
_entity.type
_entity.pdbx_description
1 polymer ?
#
loop_
_entity_poly.entity_id
_entity_poly.type
_entity_poly.pdbx_seq_one_letter_code
_entity_poly.pdbx_strand_id
1 'polypeptide(L)'
;MPSTPCRQYRCPNLTTRKDKGYCDDHSDQRSNWTKRPDRTGSTTKRGYGYAWRKLRAQVLDRDGHLCVACKRAGRYVPATDVDHIINKANGGTDEPENLQSLCKKCHRTKTANE
;
A
#
# COMPACT_ATOMS: atom_id res chain seq x y z
N MET A 1 23.46 32.98 18.89
CA MET A 1 22.73 31.73 19.20
C MET A 1 23.73 30.57 19.14
N PRO A 2 23.75 29.64 20.10
CA PRO A 2 24.82 28.64 20.19
C PRO A 2 24.73 27.60 19.07
N SER A 3 25.84 27.39 18.37
CA SER A 3 26.00 26.32 17.37
C SER A 3 26.13 24.97 18.08
N THR A 4 25.39 23.95 17.63
CA THR A 4 25.42 22.60 18.22
C THR A 4 26.23 21.68 17.31
N PRO A 5 27.09 20.78 17.84
CA PRO A 5 27.79 19.82 17.01
C PRO A 5 26.81 18.93 16.23
N CYS A 6 27.21 18.49 15.04
CA CYS A 6 26.46 17.52 14.24
C CYS A 6 26.29 16.21 15.01
N ARG A 7 25.10 15.61 14.94
CA ARG A 7 24.76 14.34 15.61
C ARG A 7 25.34 13.11 14.92
N GLN A 8 25.90 13.24 13.71
CA GLN A 8 26.55 12.14 13.02
C GLN A 8 27.86 11.73 13.71
N TYR A 9 28.07 10.43 13.89
CA TYR A 9 29.29 9.90 14.50
C TYR A 9 30.53 10.41 13.76
N ARG A 10 31.45 11.03 14.52
CA ARG A 10 32.73 11.60 14.05
C ARG A 10 32.61 12.77 13.06
N CYS A 11 31.46 13.43 12.93
CA CYS A 11 31.36 14.63 12.13
C CYS A 11 31.84 15.87 12.93
N PRO A 12 32.87 16.61 12.47
CA PRO A 12 33.37 17.79 13.15
C PRO A 12 32.53 19.05 12.90
N ASN A 13 31.54 19.00 12.01
CA ASN A 13 30.79 20.16 11.59
C ASN A 13 29.80 20.65 12.65
N LEU A 14 29.60 21.97 12.68
CA LEU A 14 28.63 22.65 13.52
C LEU A 14 27.29 22.80 12.77
N THR A 15 26.22 22.79 13.55
CA THR A 15 24.84 22.88 13.06
C THR A 15 24.12 24.02 13.75
N THR A 16 23.22 24.67 13.03
CA THR A 16 22.32 25.67 13.59
C THR A 16 20.99 25.05 13.96
N ARG A 17 20.13 25.82 14.64
CA ARG A 17 18.76 25.38 14.97
C ARG A 17 17.94 24.98 13.73
N LYS A 18 18.24 25.55 12.55
CA LYS A 18 17.54 25.23 11.29
C LYS A 18 17.87 23.84 10.79
N ASP A 19 19.07 23.36 11.10
CA ASP A 19 19.66 22.15 10.54
C ASP A 19 19.25 20.88 11.31
N LYS A 20 18.39 21.01 12.32
CA LYS A 20 17.82 19.91 13.13
C LYS A 20 18.88 18.93 13.68
N GLY A 21 20.09 19.42 13.94
CA GLY A 21 21.20 18.65 14.50
C GLY A 21 22.06 17.89 13.49
N TYR A 22 21.91 18.11 12.18
CA TYR A 22 22.78 17.53 11.14
C TYR A 22 23.29 18.60 10.16
N CYS A 23 24.58 18.62 9.85
CA CYS A 23 25.16 19.58 8.89
C CYS A 23 24.68 19.30 7.45
N ASP A 24 24.97 20.19 6.51
CA ASP A 24 24.50 20.04 5.11
C ASP A 24 25.03 18.77 4.44
N ASP A 25 26.25 18.37 4.81
CA ASP A 25 26.87 17.09 4.43
C ASP A 25 26.08 15.85 4.92
N HIS A 26 25.24 16.03 5.95
CA HIS A 26 24.38 14.99 6.51
C HIS A 26 22.89 15.37 6.40
N SER A 27 22.55 16.17 5.37
CA SER A 27 21.18 16.64 5.17
C SER A 27 20.17 15.52 4.97
N ASP A 28 20.59 14.36 4.50
CA ASP A 28 19.78 13.14 4.34
C ASP A 28 19.21 12.64 5.67
N GLN A 29 19.94 12.89 6.77
CA GLN A 29 19.55 12.49 8.11
C GLN A 29 18.64 13.52 8.80
N ARG A 30 18.49 14.72 8.22
CA ARG A 30 17.53 15.73 8.70
C ARG A 30 16.09 15.30 8.52
N SER A 31 15.83 14.45 7.51
CA SER A 31 14.49 14.02 7.13
C SER A 31 14.37 12.51 7.24
N ASN A 32 13.57 12.03 8.19
CA ASN A 32 13.21 10.61 8.28
C ASN A 32 12.24 10.14 7.16
N TRP A 33 12.12 10.93 6.08
CA TRP A 33 11.22 10.70 4.94
C TRP A 33 11.80 9.67 3.98
N THR A 34 13.12 9.67 3.78
CA THR A 34 13.85 8.76 2.87
C THR A 34 14.02 7.35 3.41
N LYS A 35 13.85 7.12 4.72
CA LYS A 35 13.96 5.78 5.35
C LYS A 35 12.66 4.96 5.36
N ARG A 36 11.62 5.40 4.65
CA ARG A 36 10.37 4.65 4.47
C ARG A 36 10.36 3.94 3.11
N PRO A 37 10.93 2.72 2.99
CA PRO A 37 10.91 1.99 1.73
C PRO A 37 9.48 1.68 1.26
N ASP A 38 8.50 1.66 2.16
CA ASP A 38 7.08 1.48 1.82
C ASP A 38 6.52 2.62 0.96
N ARG A 39 7.15 3.81 0.96
CA ARG A 39 6.69 4.99 0.22
C ARG A 39 7.45 5.31 -1.05
N THR A 40 8.53 4.60 -1.36
CA THR A 40 9.34 4.83 -2.58
C THR A 40 8.69 4.21 -3.80
N GLY A 41 7.72 4.92 -4.35
CA GLY A 41 7.06 4.57 -5.60
C GLY A 41 5.92 5.55 -5.86
N SER A 42 5.96 6.25 -7.00
CA SER A 42 4.79 6.98 -7.49
C SER A 42 3.58 6.05 -7.44
N THR A 43 2.40 6.55 -7.07
CA THR A 43 1.14 5.80 -6.99
C THR A 43 0.89 4.97 -8.27
N THR A 44 1.41 5.46 -9.41
CA THR A 44 1.41 4.82 -10.72
C THR A 44 2.23 3.53 -10.82
N LYS A 45 3.33 3.38 -10.05
CA LYS A 45 4.25 2.22 -10.07
C LYS A 45 3.81 1.08 -9.14
N ARG A 46 2.79 1.30 -8.29
CA ARG A 46 2.28 0.31 -7.31
C ARG A 46 1.20 -0.63 -7.86
N GLY A 47 0.90 -0.61 -9.15
CA GLY A 47 -0.11 -1.51 -9.75
C GLY A 47 -1.57 -1.09 -9.49
N TYR A 48 -1.82 -0.01 -8.76
CA TYR A 48 -3.14 0.64 -8.63
C TYR A 48 -3.43 1.60 -9.80
N GLY A 49 -2.85 1.34 -10.97
CA GLY A 49 -3.05 2.16 -12.17
C GLY A 49 -4.48 2.05 -12.69
N TYR A 50 -4.86 2.93 -13.62
CA TYR A 50 -6.14 2.94 -14.34
C TYR A 50 -6.63 1.55 -14.77
N ALA A 51 -5.70 0.67 -15.15
CA ALA A 51 -5.95 -0.75 -15.46
C ALA A 51 -6.66 -1.51 -14.32
N TRP A 52 -6.23 -1.35 -13.06
CA TRP A 52 -6.87 -1.97 -11.90
C TRP A 52 -8.28 -1.42 -11.66
N ARG A 53 -8.48 -0.11 -11.83
CA ARG A 53 -9.83 0.48 -11.74
C ARG A 53 -10.77 -0.09 -12.79
N LYS A 54 -10.28 -0.28 -14.03
CA LYS A 54 -11.05 -0.87 -15.12
C LYS A 54 -11.36 -2.35 -14.84
N LEU A 55 -10.37 -3.13 -14.43
CA LEU A 55 -10.56 -4.53 -14.01
C LEU A 55 -11.55 -4.65 -12.86
N ARG A 56 -11.40 -3.83 -11.82
CA ARG A 56 -12.31 -3.80 -10.67
C ARG A 56 -13.75 -3.51 -11.10
N ALA A 57 -13.96 -2.54 -11.99
CA ALA A 57 -15.29 -2.24 -12.52
C ALA A 57 -15.86 -3.42 -13.33
N GLN A 58 -15.06 -4.05 -14.19
CA GLN A 58 -15.48 -5.23 -14.96
C GLN A 58 -15.84 -6.43 -14.07
N VAL A 59 -15.06 -6.71 -13.04
CA VAL A 59 -15.31 -7.80 -12.09
C VAL A 59 -16.57 -7.53 -11.27
N LEU A 60 -16.75 -6.28 -10.79
CA LEU A 60 -17.96 -5.90 -10.07
C LEU A 60 -19.21 -5.97 -10.96
N ASP A 61 -19.12 -5.54 -12.22
CA ASP A 61 -20.22 -5.62 -13.17
C ASP A 61 -20.61 -7.07 -13.48
N ARG A 62 -19.62 -7.93 -13.75
CA ARG A 62 -19.80 -9.39 -13.95
C ARG A 62 -20.53 -10.04 -12.77
N ASP A 63 -20.14 -9.70 -11.55
CA ASP A 63 -20.70 -10.29 -10.34
C ASP A 63 -21.99 -9.58 -9.87
N GLY A 64 -22.47 -8.57 -10.60
CA GLY A 64 -23.68 -7.81 -10.27
C GLY A 64 -23.54 -6.98 -9.01
N HIS A 65 -22.32 -6.54 -8.67
CA HIS A 65 -21.97 -5.83 -7.44
C HIS A 65 -22.29 -6.61 -6.17
N LEU A 66 -22.37 -7.94 -6.25
CA LEU A 66 -22.68 -8.82 -5.12
C LEU A 66 -21.46 -9.62 -4.71
N CYS A 67 -21.32 -9.85 -3.41
CA CYS A 67 -20.25 -10.68 -2.89
C CYS A 67 -20.45 -12.14 -3.29
N VAL A 68 -19.48 -12.72 -4.02
CA VAL A 68 -19.53 -14.11 -4.50
C VAL A 68 -19.61 -15.10 -3.34
N ALA A 69 -18.85 -14.89 -2.27
CA ALA A 69 -18.86 -15.74 -1.08
C ALA A 69 -20.21 -15.73 -0.37
N CYS A 70 -20.81 -14.54 -0.20
CA CYS A 70 -22.15 -14.42 0.37
C CYS A 70 -23.21 -15.05 -0.53
N LYS A 71 -23.12 -14.85 -1.85
CA LYS A 71 -24.04 -15.42 -2.83
C LYS A 71 -24.05 -16.94 -2.79
N ARG A 72 -22.87 -17.58 -2.66
CA ARG A 72 -22.74 -19.03 -2.44
C ARG A 72 -23.39 -19.50 -1.13
N ALA A 73 -23.41 -18.65 -0.11
CA ALA A 73 -24.10 -18.90 1.15
C ALA A 73 -25.58 -18.49 1.15
N GLY A 74 -26.17 -18.14 -0.01
CA GLY A 74 -27.56 -17.71 -0.14
C GLY A 74 -27.85 -16.30 0.38
N ARG A 75 -26.83 -15.46 0.55
CA ARG A 75 -26.95 -14.07 1.05
C ARG A 75 -26.59 -13.07 -0.03
N TYR A 76 -27.44 -12.07 -0.23
CA TYR A 76 -27.19 -10.97 -1.17
C TYR A 76 -26.61 -9.78 -0.43
N VAL A 77 -25.28 -9.66 -0.47
CA VAL A 77 -24.54 -8.56 0.19
C VAL A 77 -23.76 -7.81 -0.88
N PRO A 78 -23.77 -6.46 -0.88
CA PRO A 78 -22.99 -5.68 -1.82
C PRO A 78 -21.49 -5.94 -1.64
N ALA A 79 -20.81 -6.17 -2.75
CA ALA A 79 -19.35 -6.23 -2.77
C ALA A 79 -18.77 -4.81 -2.71
N THR A 80 -17.79 -4.62 -1.82
CA THR A 80 -17.09 -3.35 -1.66
C THR A 80 -15.68 -3.40 -2.23
N ASP A 81 -15.10 -4.59 -2.26
CA ASP A 81 -13.70 -4.82 -2.55
C ASP A 81 -13.54 -5.98 -3.52
N VAL A 82 -12.46 -5.94 -4.30
CA VAL A 82 -12.08 -7.00 -5.23
C VAL A 82 -10.73 -7.52 -4.79
N ASP A 83 -10.65 -8.84 -4.61
CA ASP A 83 -9.51 -9.53 -4.04
C ASP A 83 -9.09 -10.69 -4.94
N HIS A 84 -7.80 -11.02 -4.94
CA HIS A 84 -7.27 -12.15 -5.71
C HIS A 84 -7.65 -13.48 -5.04
N ILE A 85 -8.16 -14.46 -5.78
CA ILE A 85 -8.47 -15.79 -5.25
C ILE A 85 -7.18 -16.49 -4.83
N ILE A 86 -6.18 -16.48 -5.71
CA ILE A 86 -4.81 -16.90 -5.43
C ILE A 86 -3.98 -15.64 -5.21
N ASN A 87 -3.35 -15.52 -4.04
CA ASN A 87 -2.47 -14.40 -3.72
C ASN A 87 -1.27 -14.32 -4.67
N LYS A 88 -0.81 -13.10 -4.95
CA LYS A 88 0.41 -12.86 -5.74
C LYS A 88 1.65 -13.53 -5.15
N ALA A 89 1.73 -13.66 -3.83
CA ALA A 89 2.81 -14.38 -3.15
C ALA A 89 2.84 -15.89 -3.50
N ASN A 90 1.67 -16.46 -3.84
CA ASN A 90 1.52 -17.86 -4.24
C ASN A 90 1.45 -18.04 -5.77
N GLY A 91 1.86 -17.03 -6.55
CA GLY A 91 1.85 -17.08 -8.01
C GLY A 91 0.51 -16.70 -8.67
N GLY A 92 -0.39 -16.06 -7.95
CA GLY A 92 -1.65 -15.57 -8.50
C GLY A 92 -1.47 -14.45 -9.53
N THR A 93 -2.24 -14.51 -10.62
CA THR A 93 -2.24 -13.51 -11.69
C THR A 93 -3.24 -12.40 -11.42
N ASP A 94 -3.05 -11.22 -12.02
CA ASP A 94 -4.00 -10.10 -11.97
C ASP A 94 -5.14 -10.25 -13.01
N GLU A 95 -5.43 -11.48 -13.44
CA GLU A 95 -6.47 -11.78 -14.42
C GLU A 95 -7.87 -11.70 -13.78
N PRO A 96 -8.89 -11.25 -14.52
CA PRO A 96 -10.25 -11.10 -13.99
C PRO A 96 -10.86 -12.43 -13.48
N GLU A 97 -10.36 -13.56 -13.95
CA GLU A 97 -10.76 -14.91 -13.50
C GLU A 97 -10.20 -15.25 -12.11
N ASN A 98 -9.00 -14.75 -11.79
CA ASN A 98 -8.41 -14.86 -10.46
C ASN A 98 -8.90 -13.75 -9.51
N LEU A 99 -9.84 -12.91 -9.93
CA LEU A 99 -10.41 -11.85 -9.10
C LEU A 99 -11.85 -12.19 -8.67
N GLN A 100 -12.11 -12.01 -7.38
CA GLN A 100 -13.43 -12.19 -6.78
C GLN A 100 -13.91 -10.92 -6.08
N SER A 101 -15.18 -10.61 -6.25
CA SER A 101 -15.85 -9.53 -5.54
C SER A 101 -16.29 -9.99 -4.15
N LEU A 102 -15.78 -9.30 -3.12
CA LEU A 102 -16.02 -9.61 -1.72
C LEU A 102 -16.59 -8.40 -0.96
N CYS A 103 -17.40 -8.68 0.05
CA CYS A 103 -17.75 -7.68 1.04
C CYS A 103 -16.63 -7.56 2.08
N LYS A 104 -16.53 -6.42 2.77
CA LYS A 104 -15.52 -6.19 3.84
C LYS A 104 -15.41 -7.33 4.85
N LYS A 105 -16.52 -7.97 5.20
CA LYS A 105 -16.55 -9.08 6.17
C LYS A 105 -15.84 -10.31 5.62
N CYS A 106 -16.21 -10.75 4.41
CA CYS A 106 -15.58 -11.89 3.75
C CYS A 106 -14.12 -11.61 3.41
N HIS A 107 -13.80 -10.37 3.00
CA HIS A 107 -12.44 -9.94 2.74
C HIS A 107 -11.58 -10.06 3.99
N ARG A 108 -12.04 -9.50 5.12
CA ARG A 108 -11.34 -9.61 6.40
C ARG A 108 -11.16 -11.06 6.87
N THR A 109 -12.17 -11.91 6.68
CA THR A 109 -12.06 -13.34 7.00
C THR A 109 -11.01 -14.04 6.12
N LYS A 110 -10.92 -13.69 4.83
CA LYS A 110 -9.91 -14.26 3.94
C LYS A 110 -8.50 -13.79 4.33
N THR A 111 -8.30 -12.48 4.52
CA THR A 111 -7.00 -11.94 4.96
C THR A 111 -6.55 -12.49 6.32
N ALA A 112 -7.48 -12.92 7.19
CA ALA A 112 -7.13 -13.57 8.45
C ALA A 112 -6.73 -15.06 8.32
N ASN A 113 -7.10 -15.71 7.20
CA ASN A 113 -6.77 -17.11 6.90
C ASN A 113 -5.61 -17.26 5.90
N GLU A 114 -5.06 -16.15 5.40
CA GLU A 114 -3.91 -16.10 4.48
C GLU A 114 -2.64 -15.67 5.21
#